data_AF-A0A5J4NT94-F1
#
_entry.id   AF-A0A5J4NT94-F1
#
_cell.length_a   1.000
_cell.length_b   1.000
_cell.length_c   1.000
_cell.angle_alpha   90.00
_cell.angle_beta   90.00
_cell.angle_gamma   90.00
#
_symmetry.space_group_name_H-M   'P 1'
#
loop_
_entity.id
_entity.type
_entity.pdbx_description
1 polymer ?
#
loop_
_entity_poly.entity_id
_entity_poly.type
_entity_poly.pdbx_seq_one_letter_code
_entity_poly.pdbx_strand_id
1 'polypeptide(L)'
;MECIIGLRTDNFCIVAADMRSSRSIVTMKHDQEKMFHFSTRTIAAVCGESGDTMQFAEFIQQNMQLYEIKNGYELTPSGAANFARSTLASALRSRNPYSVNMAIAGFDSKNGPELYYLDYLATLAKVNV
;
A
#
# COMPACT_ATOMS: atom_id res chain seq x y z
N MET A 1 3.23 16.18 6.75
CA MET A 1 3.34 15.81 5.34
C MET A 1 4.36 14.69 5.25
N GLU A 2 4.00 13.62 4.55
CA GLU A 2 4.79 12.41 4.40
C GLU A 2 5.15 12.26 2.94
N CYS A 3 6.24 11.55 2.65
CA CYS A 3 6.69 11.32 1.28
C CYS A 3 6.88 9.83 1.05
N ILE A 4 6.24 9.34 -0.02
CA ILE A 4 6.45 7.99 -0.55
C ILE A 4 6.87 8.13 -2.01
N ILE A 5 7.84 7.33 -2.44
CA ILE A 5 8.30 7.26 -3.81
C ILE A 5 8.41 5.80 -4.23
N GLY A 6 7.93 5.49 -5.42
CA GLY A 6 8.05 4.17 -6.03
C GLY A 6 8.71 4.31 -7.40
N LEU A 7 9.64 3.42 -7.70
CA LEU A 7 10.28 3.33 -9.00
C LEU A 7 10.21 1.87 -9.49
N ARG A 8 9.70 1.70 -10.71
CA ARG A 8 9.67 0.43 -11.42
C ARG A 8 10.80 0.43 -12.45
N THR A 9 11.58 -0.64 -12.45
CA THR A 9 12.51 -0.97 -13.53
C THR A 9 12.01 -2.21 -14.27
N ASP A 10 12.72 -2.65 -15.31
CA ASP A 10 12.36 -3.86 -16.05
C ASP A 10 12.44 -5.14 -15.19
N ASN A 11 13.33 -5.15 -14.18
CA ASN A 11 13.64 -6.35 -13.39
C ASN A 11 13.17 -6.29 -11.94
N PHE A 12 13.04 -5.10 -11.36
CA PHE A 12 12.66 -4.92 -9.96
C PHE A 12 11.86 -3.63 -9.70
N CYS A 13 11.15 -3.58 -8.58
CA CYS A 13 10.54 -2.37 -8.05
C CYS A 13 11.23 -1.93 -6.76
N ILE A 14 11.42 -0.63 -6.59
CA ILE A 14 11.89 -0.01 -5.35
C ILE A 14 10.77 0.88 -4.82
N VAL A 15 10.58 0.85 -3.51
CA VAL A 15 9.73 1.81 -2.79
C VAL A 15 10.53 2.39 -1.64
N ALA A 16 10.45 3.70 -1.46
CA ALA A 16 11.04 4.39 -0.33
C ALA A 16 9.99 5.29 0.32
N ALA A 17 10.06 5.41 1.63
CA ALA A 17 9.18 6.26 2.43
C ALA A 17 10.03 7.03 3.44
N ASP A 18 9.61 8.24 3.79
CA ASP A 18 10.26 9.00 4.86
C ASP A 18 9.99 8.35 6.23
N MET A 19 10.93 8.48 7.16
CA MET A 19 10.83 7.85 8.50
C MET A 19 10.30 8.80 9.58
N ARG A 20 9.79 9.98 9.23
CA ARG A 20 9.37 10.98 10.23
C ARG A 20 7.90 10.78 10.57
N SER A 21 7.60 10.81 11.87
CA SER A 21 6.25 11.02 12.41
C SER A 21 6.24 12.35 13.14
N SER A 22 5.46 13.30 12.62
CA SER A 22 5.40 14.67 13.16
C SER A 22 3.98 15.04 13.56
N ARG A 23 3.84 15.74 14.68
CA ARG A 23 2.57 16.27 15.16
C ARG A 23 2.74 17.76 15.45
N SER A 24 1.94 18.59 14.77
CA SER A 24 2.12 20.05 14.77
C SER A 24 3.56 20.40 14.35
N ILE A 25 4.26 21.25 15.09
CA ILE A 25 5.62 21.71 14.80
C ILE A 25 6.73 20.76 15.29
N VAL A 26 6.39 19.67 15.98
CA VAL A 26 7.37 18.77 16.61
C VAL A 26 7.39 17.41 15.90
N THR A 27 8.59 16.91 15.61
CA THR A 27 8.78 15.52 15.18
C THR A 27 8.82 14.62 16.40
N MET A 28 7.84 13.72 16.51
CA MET A 28 7.70 12.80 17.64
C MET A 28 8.57 11.56 17.49
N LYS A 29 8.79 11.12 16.24
CA LYS A 29 9.57 9.92 15.91
C LYS A 29 10.35 10.12 14.62
N HIS A 30 11.58 9.61 14.58
CA HIS A 30 12.51 9.73 13.44
C HIS A 30 12.73 8.41 12.69
N ASP A 31 12.19 7.31 13.21
CA ASP A 31 12.33 5.93 12.74
C ASP A 31 10.95 5.26 12.54
N GLN A 32 9.97 6.02 12.04
CA GLN A 32 8.65 5.48 11.71
C GLN A 32 8.69 4.61 10.46
N GLU A 33 8.25 3.36 10.59
CA GLU A 33 8.05 2.47 9.47
C GLU A 33 6.67 2.74 8.84
N LYS A 34 6.66 2.93 7.52
CA LYS A 34 5.46 3.20 6.70
C LYS A 34 5.25 2.14 5.61
N MET A 35 6.05 1.09 5.66
CA MET A 35 6.02 -0.02 4.73
C MET A 35 5.31 -1.20 5.38
N PHE A 36 4.43 -1.85 4.62
CA PHE A 36 3.65 -2.99 5.07
C PHE A 36 3.85 -4.14 4.08
N HIS A 37 4.28 -5.29 4.61
CA HIS A 37 4.45 -6.51 3.83
C HIS A 37 3.11 -7.20 3.67
N PHE A 38 2.51 -7.09 2.49
CA PHE A 38 1.23 -7.71 2.16
C PHE A 38 1.36 -9.21 1.87
N SER A 39 2.51 -9.61 1.31
CA SER A 39 2.90 -11.00 1.04
C SER A 39 4.42 -11.04 0.90
N THR A 40 5.03 -12.22 0.77
CA THR A 40 6.46 -12.41 0.52
C THR A 40 6.97 -11.59 -0.67
N ARG A 41 6.13 -11.40 -1.70
CA ARG A 41 6.50 -10.73 -2.96
C ARG A 41 5.83 -9.37 -3.20
N THR A 42 5.06 -8.86 -2.23
CA THR A 42 4.29 -7.61 -2.38
C THR A 42 4.45 -6.74 -1.13
N ILE A 43 4.81 -5.48 -1.33
CA ILE A 43 4.98 -4.47 -0.29
C ILE A 43 4.16 -3.22 -0.64
N ALA A 44 3.62 -2.56 0.39
CA ALA A 44 2.92 -1.30 0.24
C ALA A 44 3.54 -0.23 1.13
N ALA A 45 3.82 0.95 0.57
CA ALA A 45 4.10 2.15 1.34
C ALA A 45 2.83 2.99 1.44
N VAL A 46 2.52 3.46 2.65
CA VAL A 46 1.25 4.09 2.98
C VAL A 46 1.49 5.47 3.55
N CYS A 47 0.70 6.46 3.13
CA CYS A 47 0.70 7.80 3.71
C CYS A 47 -0.70 8.39 3.73
N GLY A 48 -0.96 9.37 4.61
CA GLY A 48 -2.28 9.97 4.73
C GLY A 48 -2.62 10.42 6.14
N GLU A 49 -3.90 10.28 6.51
CA GLU A 49 -4.38 10.66 7.82
C GLU A 49 -3.88 9.71 8.91
N SER A 50 -3.43 10.28 10.03
CA SER A 50 -2.91 9.52 11.16
C SER A 50 -4.01 8.65 11.77
N GLY A 51 -3.76 7.34 11.87
CA GLY A 51 -4.72 6.36 12.38
C GLY A 51 -5.36 5.57 11.24
N ASP A 52 -5.89 6.25 10.24
CA ASP A 52 -6.46 5.61 9.04
C ASP A 52 -5.41 4.80 8.28
N THR A 53 -4.20 5.34 8.13
CA THR A 53 -3.10 4.68 7.44
C THR A 53 -2.76 3.32 8.06
N MET A 54 -2.57 3.28 9.38
CA MET A 54 -2.27 2.05 10.12
C MET A 54 -3.44 1.05 10.03
N GLN A 55 -4.66 1.50 10.33
CA GLN A 55 -5.85 0.65 10.33
C GLN A 55 -6.11 0.04 8.95
N PHE A 56 -6.04 0.86 7.90
CA PHE A 56 -6.28 0.39 6.54
C PHE A 56 -5.17 -0.56 6.06
N ALA A 57 -3.91 -0.23 6.32
CA ALA A 57 -2.79 -1.07 5.90
C ALA A 57 -2.81 -2.44 6.58
N GLU A 58 -3.03 -2.49 7.90
CA GLU A 58 -3.14 -3.74 8.64
C GLU A 58 -4.37 -4.54 8.22
N PHE A 59 -5.51 -3.88 8.00
CA PHE A 59 -6.71 -4.52 7.49
C PHE A 59 -6.45 -5.24 6.16
N ILE A 60 -5.81 -4.57 5.20
CA ILE A 60 -5.47 -5.19 3.92
C ILE A 60 -4.47 -6.32 4.10
N GLN A 61 -3.41 -6.10 4.90
CA GLN A 61 -2.38 -7.11 5.18
C GLN A 61 -2.97 -8.40 5.76
N GLN A 62 -3.83 -8.30 6.78
CA GLN A 62 -4.43 -9.48 7.41
C GLN A 62 -5.37 -10.23 6.48
N ASN A 63 -6.13 -9.52 5.64
CA ASN A 63 -6.99 -10.17 4.64
C ASN A 63 -6.19 -10.88 3.55
N MET A 64 -5.03 -10.34 3.16
CA MET A 64 -4.13 -10.98 2.21
C MET A 64 -3.47 -12.23 2.79
N GLN A 65 -3.00 -12.17 4.03
CA GLN A 65 -2.49 -13.35 4.75
C GLN A 65 -3.58 -14.42 4.92
N LEU A 66 -4.81 -14.01 5.26
CA LEU A 66 -5.94 -14.93 5.36
C LEU A 66 -6.23 -15.60 4.01
N TYR A 67 -6.16 -14.85 2.90
CA TYR A 67 -6.34 -15.40 1.56
C TYR A 67 -5.28 -16.45 1.24
N GLU A 68 -4.01 -16.19 1.58
CA GLU A 68 -2.90 -17.12 1.36
C GLU A 68 -3.10 -18.42 2.16
N ILE A 69 -3.44 -18.33 3.45
CA ILE A 69 -3.69 -19.50 4.30
C ILE A 69 -4.87 -20.33 3.79
N LYS A 70 -5.93 -19.67 3.31
CA LYS A 70 -7.14 -20.35 2.81
C LYS A 70 -6.94 -21.07 1.49
N ASN A 71 -6.20 -20.46 0.56
CA ASN A 71 -6.09 -20.97 -0.81
C ASN A 71 -4.77 -21.70 -1.08
N GLY A 72 -3.77 -21.54 -0.20
CA GLY A 72 -2.44 -22.14 -0.35
C GLY A 72 -1.54 -21.44 -1.37
N TYR A 73 -1.90 -20.25 -1.82
CA TYR A 73 -1.09 -19.44 -2.74
C TYR A 73 -1.29 -17.94 -2.50
N GLU A 74 -0.26 -17.16 -2.82
CA GLU A 74 -0.26 -15.70 -2.68
C GLU A 74 -1.01 -15.00 -3.82
N LEU A 75 -1.61 -13.85 -3.51
CA LEU A 75 -2.19 -12.96 -4.51
C LEU A 75 -1.12 -12.40 -5.47
N THR A 76 -1.54 -12.08 -6.70
CA THR A 76 -0.72 -11.27 -7.62
C THR A 76 -0.67 -9.83 -7.16
N PRO A 77 0.40 -9.06 -7.47
CA PRO A 77 0.47 -7.64 -7.14
C PRO A 77 -0.73 -6.86 -7.71
N SER A 78 -1.13 -7.16 -8.96
CA SER A 78 -2.38 -6.67 -9.55
C SER A 78 -3.64 -7.04 -8.75
N GLY A 79 -3.74 -8.28 -8.26
CA GLY A 79 -4.86 -8.74 -7.43
C GLY A 79 -4.92 -8.00 -6.09
N ALA A 80 -3.77 -7.85 -5.42
CA ALA A 80 -3.61 -7.09 -4.19
C ALA A 80 -4.02 -5.62 -4.37
N ALA A 81 -3.54 -4.99 -5.44
CA ALA A 81 -3.86 -3.60 -5.77
C ALA A 81 -5.35 -3.38 -6.02
N ASN A 82 -6.00 -4.28 -6.76
CA ASN A 82 -7.44 -4.22 -7.01
C ASN A 82 -8.28 -4.50 -5.77
N PHE A 83 -7.82 -5.39 -4.88
CA PHE A 83 -8.46 -5.64 -3.60
C PHE A 83 -8.41 -4.38 -2.72
N ALA A 84 -7.22 -3.79 -2.54
CA ALA A 84 -7.05 -2.54 -1.79
C ALA A 84 -7.94 -1.41 -2.36
N ARG A 85 -7.95 -1.24 -3.69
CA ARG A 85 -8.82 -0.28 -4.37
C ARG A 85 -10.29 -0.50 -4.09
N SER A 86 -10.77 -1.75 -4.17
CA SER A 86 -12.19 -2.08 -4.00
C SER A 86 -12.65 -1.82 -2.56
N THR A 87 -11.79 -2.13 -1.59
CA THR A 87 -12.03 -1.83 -0.16
C THR A 87 -12.08 -0.33 0.08
N LEU A 88 -11.12 0.42 -0.45
CA LEU A 88 -11.07 1.89 -0.30
C LEU A 88 -12.27 2.56 -0.97
N ALA A 89 -12.63 2.14 -2.19
CA ALA A 89 -13.79 2.66 -2.91
C ALA A 89 -15.12 2.38 -2.20
N SER A 90 -15.24 1.24 -1.51
CA SER A 90 -16.42 0.90 -0.72
C SER A 90 -16.49 1.75 0.55
N ALA A 91 -15.35 1.95 1.23
CA ALA A 91 -15.27 2.80 2.41
C ALA A 91 -15.51 4.28 2.09
N LEU A 92 -15.11 4.75 0.90
CA LEU A 92 -15.23 6.14 0.47
C LEU A 92 -16.68 6.68 0.50
N ARG A 93 -17.66 5.82 0.22
CA ARG A 93 -19.10 6.18 0.27
C ARG A 93 -19.78 5.79 1.58
N SER A 94 -19.02 5.33 2.57
CA SER A 94 -19.52 5.03 3.90
C SER A 94 -19.52 6.27 4.79
N ARG A 95 -20.01 6.14 6.04
CA ARG A 95 -19.98 7.24 7.02
C ARG A 95 -18.55 7.65 7.42
N ASN A 96 -17.60 6.72 7.34
CA ASN A 96 -16.22 6.91 7.77
C ASN A 96 -15.27 6.52 6.63
N PRO A 97 -14.94 7.45 5.71
CA PRO A 97 -13.97 7.21 4.64
C PRO A 97 -12.55 7.11 5.19
N TYR A 98 -11.69 6.32 4.54
CA TYR A 98 -10.26 6.27 4.85
C TYR A 98 -9.50 7.28 4.00
N SER A 99 -8.79 8.21 4.64
CA SER A 99 -7.96 9.22 3.96
C SER A 99 -6.53 8.70 3.74
N VAL A 100 -6.34 7.78 2.78
CA VAL A 100 -5.08 7.05 2.60
C VAL A 100 -4.63 7.01 1.14
N ASN A 101 -3.35 7.32 0.92
CA ASN A 101 -2.63 7.14 -0.32
C ASN A 101 -1.64 5.98 -0.18
N MET A 102 -1.43 5.20 -1.23
CA MET A 102 -0.59 4.02 -1.18
C MET A 102 0.19 3.81 -2.48
N ALA A 103 1.45 3.41 -2.35
CA ALA A 103 2.26 2.86 -3.43
C ALA A 103 2.42 1.35 -3.19
N ILE A 104 1.88 0.53 -4.06
CA ILE A 104 1.92 -0.94 -3.97
C ILE A 104 2.93 -1.43 -5.00
N ALA A 105 4.02 -2.03 -4.53
CA ALA A 105 5.01 -2.66 -5.37
C ALA A 105 4.99 -4.17 -5.14
N GLY A 106 5.14 -4.94 -6.22
CA GLY A 106 5.33 -6.36 -6.08
C GLY A 106 6.01 -6.95 -7.30
N PHE A 107 6.38 -8.21 -7.17
CA PHE A 107 7.01 -8.97 -8.24
C PHE A 107 6.19 -10.22 -8.54
N ASP A 108 5.78 -10.37 -9.80
CA ASP A 108 5.12 -11.56 -10.29
C ASP A 108 6.04 -12.37 -11.19
N SER A 109 6.14 -13.69 -11.00
CA SER A 109 7.03 -14.54 -11.79
C SER A 109 6.67 -14.58 -13.28
N LYS A 110 5.42 -14.25 -13.63
CA LYS A 110 4.93 -14.22 -15.01
C LYS A 110 5.01 -12.83 -15.64
N ASN A 111 4.59 -11.80 -14.92
CA ASN A 111 4.46 -10.43 -15.44
C ASN A 111 5.64 -9.52 -15.06
N GLY A 112 6.57 -9.99 -14.22
CA GLY A 112 7.71 -9.23 -13.73
C GLY A 112 7.35 -8.24 -12.62
N PRO A 113 8.14 -7.17 -12.45
CA PRO A 113 7.91 -6.15 -11.44
C PRO A 113 6.71 -5.27 -11.81
N GLU A 114 5.84 -5.01 -10.83
CA GLU A 114 4.67 -4.15 -10.98
C GLU A 114 4.65 -3.09 -9.87
N LEU A 115 4.26 -1.86 -10.24
CA LEU A 115 4.08 -0.75 -9.31
C LEU A 115 2.73 -0.09 -9.59
N TYR A 116 1.96 0.09 -8.53
CA TYR A 116 0.65 0.70 -8.56
C TYR A 116 0.60 1.89 -7.60
N TYR A 117 -0.03 2.95 -8.05
CA TYR A 117 -0.36 4.11 -7.22
C TYR A 117 -1.86 4.11 -6.96
N LEU A 118 -2.24 4.20 -5.68
CA LEU A 118 -3.61 4.28 -5.21
C LEU A 118 -3.79 5.61 -4.46
N ASP A 119 -4.69 6.44 -4.95
CA ASP A 119 -5.05 7.72 -4.33
C ASP A 119 -6.22 7.56 -3.34
N TYR A 120 -6.41 8.53 -2.44
CA TYR A 120 -7.47 8.53 -1.40
C TYR A 120 -8.90 8.51 -1.98
N LEU A 121 -9.06 8.83 -3.27
CA LEU A 121 -10.32 8.67 -4.01
C LEU A 121 -10.54 7.26 -4.59
N ALA A 122 -9.69 6.30 -4.20
CA ALA A 122 -9.65 4.93 -4.74
C ALA A 122 -9.35 4.86 -6.24
N THR A 123 -8.63 5.84 -6.78
CA THR A 123 -8.12 5.80 -8.15
C THR A 123 -6.86 4.96 -8.18
N LEU A 124 -6.85 3.90 -8.99
CA LEU A 124 -5.70 3.01 -9.13
C LEU A 124 -5.06 3.21 -10.50
N ALA A 125 -3.79 3.60 -10.50
CA ALA A 125 -2.98 3.75 -11.70
C ALA A 125 -1.82 2.76 -11.67
N LYS A 126 -1.64 2.00 -12.75
CA LYS A 126 -0.41 1.21 -12.96
C LYS A 126 0.68 2.14 -13.47
N VAL A 127 1.83 2.15 -12.81
CA VAL A 127 2.99 2.93 -13.26
C VAL A 127 3.69 2.14 -14.37
N ASN A 128 3.56 2.67 -15.59
CA ASN A 128 4.28 2.17 -16.75
C ASN A 128 5.51 3.07 -16.98
N VAL A 129 6.63 2.43 -17.31
CA VAL A 129 7.84 3.10 -17.81
C VAL A 129 7.66 3.37 -19.30
#